data_AF-A0A3N0BUE2-F1
#
_entry.id   AF-A0A3N0BUE2-F1
#
_cell.length_a   1.000
_cell.length_b   1.000
_cell.length_c   1.000
_cell.angle_alpha   90.00
_cell.angle_beta   90.00
_cell.angle_gamma   90.00
#
_symmetry.space_group_name_H-M   'P 1'
#
loop_
_entity.id
_entity.type
_entity.pdbx_description
1 polymer ?
#
loop_
_entity_poly.entity_id
_entity_poly.type
_entity_poly.pdbx_seq_one_letter_code
_entity_poly.pdbx_strand_id
1 'polypeptide(L)'
;MASASAVSHHTTNTGLGRRAVAGVVGGIAGGIVFGILMAMMGMLPVIASMVGSDSAVVGFGVHLMISVGIGLGLTVPFAGRLLTSYGRGALVGVAYGAIWWVLGPLLIMPAMMGMPLLAIDGGAWMSLMGHMIYGIILGLVAVRVLQHRA
;
A
#
# COMPACT_ATOMS: atom_id res chain seq x y z
N MET A 1 -29.16 40.61 -17.24
CA MET A 1 -29.57 39.21 -17.46
C MET A 1 -28.59 38.59 -18.45
N ALA A 2 -28.24 37.31 -18.25
CA ALA A 2 -27.19 36.50 -18.89
C ALA A 2 -25.74 36.87 -18.52
N SER A 3 -24.78 35.97 -18.30
CA SER A 3 -24.73 34.54 -17.96
C SER A 3 -23.23 34.23 -17.87
N ALA A 4 -22.72 33.74 -16.74
CA ALA A 4 -21.35 33.22 -16.67
C ALA A 4 -21.23 32.13 -15.60
N SER A 5 -22.00 31.06 -15.77
CA SER A 5 -21.86 29.81 -15.02
C SER A 5 -21.13 28.80 -15.90
N ALA A 6 -19.80 28.91 -16.06
CA ALA A 6 -19.05 27.93 -16.85
C ALA A 6 -17.53 27.92 -16.58
N VAL A 7 -17.07 27.90 -15.32
CA VAL A 7 -15.68 27.53 -15.04
C VAL A 7 -15.63 26.78 -13.71
N SER A 8 -15.32 25.47 -13.72
CA SER A 8 -14.56 24.75 -12.66
C SER A 8 -14.71 23.21 -12.63
N HIS A 9 -15.04 22.50 -13.72
CA HIS A 9 -15.04 21.02 -13.70
C HIS A 9 -13.75 20.33 -14.19
N HIS A 10 -12.74 21.07 -14.68
CA HIS A 10 -11.59 20.44 -15.35
C HIS A 10 -10.34 20.18 -14.48
N THR A 11 -10.21 20.84 -13.32
CA THR A 11 -8.96 20.84 -12.52
C THR A 11 -8.90 19.74 -11.46
N THR A 12 -10.03 19.19 -11.04
CA THR A 12 -10.11 18.18 -9.96
C THR A 12 -9.84 16.76 -10.47
N ASN A 13 -10.27 16.43 -11.69
CA ASN A 13 -10.19 15.08 -12.24
C ASN A 13 -8.75 14.64 -12.58
N THR A 14 -7.91 15.55 -13.06
CA THR A 14 -6.51 15.24 -13.42
C THR A 14 -5.65 14.98 -12.19
N GLY A 15 -5.90 15.72 -11.09
CA GLY A 15 -5.25 15.50 -9.81
C GLY A 15 -5.63 14.15 -9.19
N LEU A 16 -6.92 13.81 -9.17
CA LEU A 16 -7.39 12.55 -8.60
C LEU A 16 -6.88 11.33 -9.39
N GLY A 17 -6.99 11.35 -10.72
CA GLY A 17 -6.50 10.26 -11.57
C GLY A 17 -5.00 10.00 -11.39
N ARG A 18 -4.19 11.06 -11.28
CA ARG A 18 -2.75 10.93 -11.05
C ARG A 18 -2.43 10.33 -9.68
N ARG A 19 -3.18 10.69 -8.64
CA ARG A 19 -3.03 10.11 -7.30
C ARG A 19 -3.38 8.62 -7.30
N ALA A 20 -4.44 8.25 -8.01
CA ALA A 20 -4.81 6.85 -8.18
C ALA A 20 -3.68 6.07 -8.88
N VAL A 21 -3.15 6.58 -10.00
CA VAL A 21 -2.01 5.96 -10.70
C VAL A 21 -0.79 5.82 -9.79
N ALA A 22 -0.47 6.85 -9.02
CA ALA A 22 0.64 6.79 -8.06
C ALA A 22 0.44 5.69 -7.00
N GLY A 23 -0.80 5.50 -6.53
CA GLY A 23 -1.14 4.47 -5.54
C GLY A 23 -1.08 3.06 -6.13
N VAL A 24 -1.62 2.87 -7.34
CA VAL A 24 -1.57 1.58 -8.04
C VAL A 24 -0.14 1.19 -8.35
N VAL A 25 0.64 2.07 -8.99
CA VAL A 25 2.02 1.75 -9.40
C VAL A 25 2.92 1.57 -8.19
N GLY A 26 2.79 2.43 -7.16
CA GLY A 26 3.56 2.29 -5.93
C GLY A 26 3.17 1.05 -5.12
N GLY A 27 1.87 0.74 -5.05
CA GLY A 27 1.35 -0.46 -4.39
C GLY A 27 1.82 -1.74 -5.07
N ILE A 28 1.77 -1.81 -6.41
CA ILE A 28 2.32 -2.94 -7.17
C ILE A 28 3.83 -3.07 -6.95
N ALA A 29 4.59 -1.98 -7.08
CA ALA A 29 6.05 -2.03 -6.93
C ALA A 29 6.46 -2.51 -5.53
N GLY A 30 5.86 -1.94 -4.49
CA GLY A 30 6.10 -2.38 -3.11
C GLY A 30 5.63 -3.81 -2.87
N GLY A 31 4.44 -4.16 -3.38
CA GLY A 31 3.83 -5.47 -3.22
C GLY A 31 4.59 -6.59 -3.93
N ILE A 32 5.22 -6.32 -5.08
CA ILE A 32 6.11 -7.29 -5.73
C ILE A 32 7.32 -7.57 -4.82
N VAL A 33 7.99 -6.53 -4.34
CA VAL A 33 9.20 -6.70 -3.51
C VAL A 33 8.84 -7.41 -2.20
N PHE A 34 7.76 -7.00 -1.53
CA PHE A 34 7.32 -7.66 -0.31
C PHE A 34 6.81 -9.09 -0.58
N GLY A 35 6.07 -9.30 -1.66
CA GLY A 35 5.64 -10.63 -2.10
C GLY A 35 6.80 -11.60 -2.37
N ILE A 36 7.91 -11.12 -2.94
CA ILE A 36 9.14 -11.91 -3.12
C ILE A 36 9.73 -12.30 -1.75
N LEU A 37 9.82 -11.36 -0.80
CA LEU A 37 10.29 -11.66 0.55
C LEU A 37 9.40 -12.72 1.23
N MET A 38 8.07 -12.60 1.10
CA MET A 38 7.14 -13.60 1.61
C MET A 38 7.28 -14.96 0.92
N ALA A 39 7.54 -14.98 -0.39
CA ALA A 39 7.78 -16.22 -1.12
C ALA A 39 9.03 -16.94 -0.60
N MET A 40 10.12 -16.20 -0.40
CA MET A 40 11.38 -16.73 0.15
C MET A 40 11.22 -17.28 1.57
N MET A 41 10.30 -16.70 2.36
CA MET A 41 9.98 -17.15 3.71
C MET A 41 8.87 -18.20 3.78
N GLY A 42 8.27 -18.60 2.64
CA GLY A 42 7.16 -19.58 2.61
C GLY A 42 5.84 -19.06 3.19
N MET A 43 5.65 -17.74 3.27
CA MET A 43 4.50 -17.10 3.93
C MET A 43 3.28 -16.87 3.01
N LEU A 44 3.42 -17.06 1.70
CA LEU A 44 2.33 -16.82 0.74
C LEU A 44 1.09 -17.71 0.96
N PRO A 45 1.21 -19.01 1.32
CA PRO A 45 0.03 -19.82 1.63
C PRO A 45 -0.79 -19.29 2.82
N VAL A 46 -0.16 -18.62 3.79
CA VAL A 46 -0.89 -17.97 4.90
C VAL A 46 -1.78 -16.85 4.39
N ILE A 47 -1.34 -16.08 3.40
CA ILE A 47 -2.18 -15.05 2.77
C ILE A 47 -3.28 -15.70 1.92
N ALA A 48 -2.97 -16.79 1.22
CA ALA A 48 -3.93 -17.51 0.38
C ALA A 48 -5.09 -18.08 1.21
N SER A 49 -4.84 -18.53 2.43
CA SER A 49 -5.87 -19.16 3.27
C SER A 49 -6.93 -18.16 3.74
N MET A 50 -6.65 -16.85 3.71
CA MET A 50 -7.66 -15.80 3.91
C MET A 50 -8.82 -15.86 2.90
N VAL A 51 -8.58 -16.46 1.72
CA VAL A 51 -9.59 -16.67 0.68
C VAL A 51 -9.89 -18.17 0.46
N GLY A 52 -9.53 -19.02 1.41
CA GLY A 52 -9.79 -20.46 1.37
C GLY A 52 -8.92 -21.24 0.37
N SER A 53 -7.71 -20.77 0.07
CA SER A 53 -6.75 -21.41 -0.84
C SER A 53 -5.42 -21.68 -0.16
N ASP A 54 -4.70 -22.73 -0.58
CA ASP A 54 -3.33 -23.01 -0.11
C ASP A 54 -2.26 -22.71 -1.17
N SER A 55 -2.67 -22.19 -2.34
CA SER A 55 -1.77 -21.91 -3.45
C SER A 55 -0.95 -20.64 -3.21
N ALA A 56 0.39 -20.76 -3.23
CA ALA A 56 1.29 -19.61 -3.12
C ALA A 56 1.04 -18.55 -4.21
N VAL A 57 0.65 -18.97 -5.43
CA VAL A 57 0.31 -18.05 -6.53
C VAL A 57 -0.96 -17.25 -6.20
N VAL A 58 -1.97 -17.90 -5.62
CA VAL A 58 -3.19 -17.22 -5.16
C VAL A 58 -2.85 -16.25 -4.03
N GLY A 59 -2.04 -16.67 -3.05
CA GLY A 59 -1.57 -15.82 -1.96
C GLY A 59 -0.80 -14.58 -2.46
N PHE A 60 0.05 -14.75 -3.47
CA PHE A 60 0.73 -13.62 -4.12
C PHE A 60 -0.25 -12.67 -4.81
N GLY A 61 -1.25 -13.20 -5.53
CA GLY A 61 -2.30 -12.39 -6.17
C GLY A 61 -3.13 -11.60 -5.16
N VAL A 62 -3.54 -12.23 -4.06
CA VAL A 62 -4.26 -11.58 -2.95
C VAL A 62 -3.38 -10.51 -2.30
N HIS A 63 -2.11 -10.81 -2.05
CA HIS A 63 -1.17 -9.82 -1.53
C HIS A 63 -1.08 -8.58 -2.42
N LEU A 64 -0.89 -8.77 -3.72
CA LEU A 64 -0.83 -7.68 -4.71
C LEU A 64 -2.11 -6.85 -4.73
N MET A 65 -3.28 -7.49 -4.63
CA MET A 65 -4.57 -6.79 -4.55
C MET A 65 -4.64 -5.91 -3.30
N ILE A 66 -4.26 -6.45 -2.13
CA ILE A 66 -4.20 -5.70 -0.87
C ILE A 66 -3.18 -4.56 -0.97
N SER A 67 -1.99 -4.80 -1.53
CA SER A 67 -0.97 -3.78 -1.74
C SER A 67 -1.47 -2.62 -2.59
N VAL A 68 -2.22 -2.88 -3.66
CA VAL A 68 -2.86 -1.82 -4.45
C VAL A 68 -3.87 -1.04 -3.62
N GLY A 69 -4.73 -1.72 -2.87
CA GLY A 69 -5.70 -1.06 -1.98
C GLY A 69 -5.05 -0.16 -0.93
N ILE A 70 -3.97 -0.64 -0.31
CA ILE A 70 -3.16 0.12 0.65
C ILE A 70 -2.50 1.32 -0.04
N GLY A 71 -1.91 1.12 -1.22
CA GLY A 71 -1.28 2.20 -1.99
C GLY A 71 -2.26 3.32 -2.33
N LEU A 72 -3.46 2.96 -2.80
CA LEU A 72 -4.55 3.91 -3.05
C LEU A 72 -4.98 4.65 -1.78
N GLY A 73 -5.07 3.94 -0.64
CA GLY A 73 -5.40 4.51 0.67
C GLY A 73 -4.44 5.61 1.12
N LEU A 74 -3.17 5.54 0.72
CA LEU A 74 -2.21 6.62 0.95
C LEU A 74 -2.35 7.75 -0.06
N THR A 75 -2.35 7.44 -1.35
CA THR A 75 -2.13 8.45 -2.37
C THR A 75 -3.37 9.27 -2.70
N VAL A 76 -4.56 8.65 -2.76
CA VAL A 76 -5.80 9.34 -3.13
C VAL A 76 -6.12 10.50 -2.17
N PRO A 77 -6.19 10.27 -0.84
CA PRO A 77 -6.46 11.33 0.12
C PRO A 77 -5.25 12.21 0.43
N PHE A 78 -4.03 11.67 0.48
CA PHE A 78 -2.90 12.36 1.14
C PHE A 78 -1.74 12.76 0.23
N ALA A 79 -1.70 12.33 -1.04
CA ALA A 79 -0.55 12.59 -1.93
C ALA A 79 -0.14 14.06 -1.99
N GLY A 80 -1.10 14.98 -2.13
CA GLY A 80 -0.81 16.41 -2.28
C GLY A 80 -0.22 17.09 -1.03
N ARG A 81 -0.32 16.46 0.15
CA ARG A 81 0.16 17.03 1.43
C ARG A 81 1.39 16.29 1.97
N LEU A 82 1.38 14.96 1.84
CA LEU A 82 2.39 14.11 2.46
C LEU A 82 3.51 13.71 1.51
N LEU A 83 3.24 13.59 0.20
CA LEU A 83 4.17 13.04 -0.79
C LEU A 83 4.81 14.13 -1.66
N THR A 84 5.44 15.13 -1.02
CA THR A 84 5.96 16.32 -1.70
C THR A 84 7.43 16.21 -2.14
N SER A 85 8.22 15.33 -1.51
CA SER A 85 9.62 15.07 -1.86
C SER A 85 9.99 13.62 -1.56
N TYR A 86 11.09 13.10 -2.12
CA TYR A 86 11.51 11.71 -1.89
C TYR A 86 11.78 11.41 -0.41
N GLY A 87 12.47 12.29 0.31
CA GLY A 87 12.74 12.11 1.74
C GLY A 87 11.45 12.07 2.57
N ARG A 88 10.50 12.98 2.30
CA ARG A 88 9.18 12.96 2.94
C ARG A 88 8.37 11.73 2.55
N GLY A 89 8.39 11.34 1.28
CA GLY A 89 7.72 10.15 0.76
C GLY A 89 8.23 8.87 1.42
N ALA A 90 9.54 8.72 1.58
CA ALA A 90 10.13 7.59 2.29
C ALA A 90 9.72 7.56 3.77
N LEU A 91 9.80 8.70 4.48
CA LEU A 91 9.41 8.79 5.89
C LEU A 91 7.92 8.47 6.10
N VAL A 92 7.05 9.09 5.30
CA VAL A 92 5.60 8.81 5.30
C VAL A 92 5.35 7.35 4.95
N GLY A 93 6.08 6.81 3.98
CA GLY A 93 6.04 5.41 3.59
C GLY A 93 6.36 4.47 4.74
N VAL A 94 7.45 4.70 5.47
CA VAL A 94 7.82 3.91 6.66
C VAL A 94 6.72 3.97 7.72
N ALA A 95 6.24 5.17 8.06
CA ALA A 95 5.19 5.33 9.06
C ALA A 95 3.89 4.62 8.64
N TYR A 96 3.52 4.75 7.36
CA TYR A 96 2.34 4.10 6.81
C TYR A 96 2.48 2.57 6.76
N GLY A 97 3.67 2.07 6.44
CA GLY A 97 4.01 0.65 6.52
C GLY A 97 3.88 0.12 7.95
N ALA A 98 4.42 0.83 8.93
CA ALA A 98 4.28 0.46 10.35
C ALA A 98 2.81 0.42 10.82
N ILE A 99 1.98 1.38 10.37
CA ILE A 99 0.53 1.36 10.63
C ILE A 99 -0.09 0.08 10.06
N TRP A 100 0.20 -0.24 8.80
CA TRP A 100 -0.34 -1.46 8.17
C TRP A 100 0.23 -2.75 8.71
N TRP A 101 1.42 -2.73 9.28
CA TRP A 101 1.95 -3.87 10.05
C TRP A 101 1.12 -4.12 11.31
N VAL A 102 0.69 -3.09 12.04
CA VAL A 102 -0.23 -3.29 13.17
C VAL A 102 -1.59 -3.77 12.68
N LEU A 103 -2.13 -3.14 11.63
CA LEU A 103 -3.48 -3.46 11.15
C LEU A 103 -3.56 -4.83 10.49
N GLY A 104 -2.64 -5.18 9.60
CA GLY A 104 -2.71 -6.39 8.79
C GLY A 104 -2.37 -7.66 9.58
N PRO A 105 -1.08 -7.96 9.79
CA PRO A 105 -0.64 -9.22 10.39
C PRO A 105 -0.88 -9.33 11.90
N LEU A 106 -1.05 -8.23 12.64
CA LEU A 106 -1.27 -8.29 14.10
C LEU A 106 -2.74 -8.20 14.52
N LEU A 107 -3.62 -7.71 13.64
CA LEU A 107 -5.02 -7.45 13.97
C LEU A 107 -5.99 -8.13 12.99
N ILE A 108 -5.99 -7.74 11.71
CA ILE A 108 -6.97 -8.22 10.72
C ILE A 108 -6.78 -9.71 10.44
N MET A 109 -5.57 -10.14 10.07
CA MET A 109 -5.33 -11.56 9.76
C MET A 109 -5.60 -12.47 10.97
N PRO A 110 -5.06 -12.18 12.17
CA PRO A 110 -5.36 -13.01 13.34
C PRO A 110 -6.84 -13.06 13.69
N ALA A 111 -7.56 -11.94 13.60
CA ALA A 111 -9.00 -11.89 13.84
C ALA A 111 -9.78 -12.75 12.83
N MET A 112 -9.40 -12.72 11.55
CA MET A 112 -10.04 -13.55 10.51
C MET A 112 -9.77 -15.05 10.72
N MET A 113 -8.63 -15.41 11.29
CA MET A 113 -8.18 -16.79 11.47
C MET A 113 -8.41 -17.38 12.86
N GLY A 114 -8.97 -16.60 13.80
CA GLY A 114 -9.14 -17.03 15.19
C GLY A 114 -7.82 -17.18 15.97
N MET A 115 -6.76 -16.49 15.53
CA MET A 115 -5.45 -16.49 16.19
C MET A 115 -5.35 -15.39 17.25
N PRO A 116 -4.41 -15.48 18.20
CA PRO A 116 -4.18 -14.41 19.18
C PRO A 116 -3.87 -13.06 18.52
N LEU A 117 -4.57 -12.01 18.94
CA LEU A 117 -4.34 -10.65 18.45
C LEU A 117 -3.10 -10.03 19.10
N LEU A 118 -2.39 -9.17 18.37
CA LEU A 118 -1.25 -8.38 18.86
C LEU A 118 -0.10 -9.23 19.43
N ALA A 119 0.05 -10.48 18.96
CA ALA A 119 1.18 -11.32 19.31
C ALA A 119 2.46 -10.78 18.67
N ILE A 120 3.44 -10.38 19.50
CA ILE A 120 4.73 -9.89 19.06
C ILE A 120 5.78 -10.98 19.24
N ASP A 121 6.02 -11.74 18.18
CA ASP A 121 7.02 -12.82 18.12
C ASP A 121 8.07 -12.57 17.02
N GLY A 122 8.92 -13.57 16.74
CA GLY A 122 9.92 -13.46 15.67
C GLY A 122 9.31 -13.23 14.28
N GLY A 123 8.14 -13.81 14.01
CA GLY A 123 7.40 -13.61 12.77
C GLY A 123 6.87 -12.18 12.65
N ALA A 124 6.40 -11.60 13.76
CA ALA A 124 5.95 -10.21 13.82
C ALA A 124 7.07 -9.24 13.42
N TRP A 125 8.31 -9.46 13.89
CA TRP A 125 9.46 -8.61 13.52
C TRP A 125 9.86 -8.73 12.05
N MET A 126 9.86 -9.95 11.50
CA MET A 126 10.12 -10.15 10.07
C MET A 126 9.03 -9.51 9.21
N SER A 127 7.78 -9.60 9.67
CA SER A 127 6.65 -8.92 9.03
C SER A 127 6.79 -7.40 9.06
N LEU A 128 7.26 -6.81 10.17
CA LEU A 128 7.51 -5.37 10.28
C LEU A 128 8.51 -4.92 9.22
N MET A 129 9.62 -5.64 9.05
CA MET A 129 10.63 -5.34 8.04
C MET A 129 10.00 -5.32 6.63
N GLY A 130 9.20 -6.33 6.29
CA GLY A 130 8.51 -6.39 4.99
C GLY A 130 7.57 -5.20 4.76
N HIS A 131 6.81 -4.81 5.78
CA HIS A 131 5.92 -3.65 5.71
C HIS A 131 6.67 -2.31 5.60
N MET A 132 7.81 -2.16 6.27
CA MET A 132 8.66 -0.98 6.13
C MET A 132 9.25 -0.88 4.73
N ILE A 133 9.75 -1.98 4.16
CA ILE A 133 10.26 -2.04 2.79
C ILE A 133 9.16 -1.70 1.78
N TYR A 134 7.98 -2.32 1.93
CA TYR A 134 6.80 -2.00 1.14
C TYR A 134 6.48 -0.50 1.19
N GLY A 135 6.41 0.07 2.39
CA GLY A 135 6.07 1.46 2.61
C GLY A 135 7.07 2.43 1.97
N ILE A 136 8.37 2.17 2.10
CA ILE A 136 9.43 2.96 1.45
C ILE A 136 9.24 2.97 -0.06
N ILE A 137 9.09 1.79 -0.68
CA ILE A 137 8.97 1.66 -2.13
C ILE A 137 7.70 2.36 -2.62
N LEU A 138 6.57 2.12 -1.96
CA LEU A 138 5.31 2.81 -2.24
C LEU A 138 5.50 4.33 -2.23
N GLY A 139 6.11 4.87 -1.17
CA GLY A 139 6.34 6.30 -1.01
C GLY A 139 7.22 6.89 -2.10
N LEU A 140 8.36 6.25 -2.41
CA LEU A 140 9.31 6.70 -3.42
C LEU A 140 8.70 6.65 -4.83
N VAL A 141 8.04 5.55 -5.19
CA VAL A 141 7.40 5.37 -6.50
C VAL A 141 6.22 6.33 -6.66
N ALA A 142 5.41 6.51 -5.62
CA ALA A 142 4.31 7.46 -5.65
C ALA A 142 4.82 8.89 -5.88
N VAL A 143 5.86 9.33 -5.15
CA VAL A 143 6.50 10.64 -5.38
C VAL A 143 7.01 10.75 -6.81
N ARG A 144 7.68 9.71 -7.34
CA ARG A 144 8.18 9.70 -8.71
C ARG A 144 7.09 9.94 -9.74
N VAL A 145 5.95 9.25 -9.62
CA VAL A 145 4.78 9.40 -10.50
C VAL A 145 4.15 10.78 -10.35
N LEU A 146 4.07 11.29 -9.12
CA LEU A 146 3.53 12.61 -8.79
C LEU A 146 4.44 13.77 -9.24
N GLN A 147 5.72 13.54 -9.51
CA GLN A 147 6.65 14.57 -9.98
C GLN A 147 6.93 14.53 -11.49
N HIS A 148 6.68 13.42 -12.19
CA HIS A 148 7.11 13.19 -13.58
C HIS A 148 6.59 14.16 -14.67
N ARG A 149 5.74 15.15 -14.36
CA ARG A 149 5.18 16.16 -15.28
C ARG A 149 4.87 17.50 -14.59
N ALA A 150 5.58 17.83 -13.51
CA ALA A 150 5.61 19.20 -12.98
C ALA A 150 6.67 20.00 -13.75
#